data_AF-A0A9P7FQY0-F1
#
_entry.id   AF-A0A9P7FQY0-F1
#
_cell.length_a   1.000
_cell.length_b   1.000
_cell.length_c   1.000
_cell.angle_alpha   90.00
_cell.angle_beta   90.00
_cell.angle_gamma   90.00
#
_symmetry.space_group_name_H-M   'P 1'
#
loop_
_entity.id
_entity.type
_entity.pdbx_description
1 polymer ?
#
loop_
_entity_poly.entity_id
_entity_poly.type
_entity_poly.pdbx_seq_one_letter_code
_entity_poly.pdbx_strand_id
1 'polypeptide(L)'
;MSILRPGKYYIVNKHSGTKVGLSPEDPGKTRYAILSAPKNIHGPQLRAVTWNVEHVGGHLYKLVVEGRVAASENGKVFGRDGGDQHWTITEREGMGGYTIEETHQLGVGWVLEDGEKQVLSRHLIVGPRFPPFFPPTEIWEFERIEN
;
A
#
# COMPACT_ATOMS: atom_id res chain seq x y z
N MET A 1 9.11 -16.53 -7.54
CA MET A 1 8.29 -15.69 -6.64
C MET A 1 8.89 -15.69 -5.24
N SER A 2 9.43 -14.55 -4.81
CA SER A 2 9.99 -14.39 -3.47
C SER A 2 8.91 -14.03 -2.45
N ILE A 3 9.14 -14.36 -1.18
CA ILE A 3 8.32 -13.94 -0.04
C ILE A 3 8.93 -12.65 0.52
N LEU A 4 8.11 -11.61 0.70
CA LEU A 4 8.53 -10.38 1.36
C LEU A 4 8.82 -10.68 2.83
N ARG A 5 10.01 -10.32 3.31
CA ARG A 5 10.37 -10.56 4.72
C ARG A 5 9.50 -9.67 5.63
N PRO A 6 9.00 -10.19 6.77
CA PRO A 6 8.30 -9.36 7.73
C PRO A 6 9.26 -8.35 8.38
N GLY A 7 8.73 -7.20 8.80
CA GLY A 7 9.52 -6.15 9.43
C GLY A 7 8.96 -4.75 9.24
N LYS A 8 9.80 -3.75 9.51
CA LYS A 8 9.45 -2.33 9.34
C LYS A 8 9.89 -1.81 7.98
N TYR A 9 9.00 -1.09 7.31
CA TYR A 9 9.20 -0.61 5.95
C TYR A 9 8.68 0.81 5.75
N TYR A 10 9.27 1.54 4.80
CA TYR A 10 8.53 2.53 4.03
C TYR A 10 7.90 1.84 2.82
N ILE A 11 6.65 2.18 2.52
CA ILE A 11 5.97 1.75 1.30
C ILE A 11 5.98 2.93 0.33
N VAL A 12 6.58 2.73 -0.84
CA VAL A 12 6.82 3.79 -1.84
C VAL A 12 6.10 3.42 -3.13
N ASN A 13 5.31 4.34 -3.69
CA ASN A 13 4.72 4.11 -5.00
C ASN A 13 5.77 4.32 -6.09
N LYS A 14 5.87 3.38 -7.04
CA LYS A 14 6.92 3.41 -8.07
C LYS A 14 6.73 4.54 -9.10
N HIS A 15 5.49 4.87 -9.43
CA HIS A 15 5.18 5.96 -10.36
C HIS A 15 5.55 7.33 -9.79
N SER A 16 4.99 7.66 -8.64
CA SER A 16 5.17 8.97 -8.03
C SER A 16 6.49 9.09 -7.27
N GLY A 17 7.12 7.98 -6.86
CA GLY A 17 8.25 7.95 -5.95
C GLY A 17 7.93 8.49 -4.55
N THR A 18 6.66 8.46 -4.14
CA THR A 18 6.22 8.99 -2.85
C THR A 18 5.94 7.89 -1.84
N LYS A 19 6.33 8.14 -0.58
CA LYS A 19 5.97 7.30 0.56
C LYS A 19 4.48 7.44 0.86
N VAL A 20 3.84 6.37 1.29
CA VAL A 20 2.44 6.42 1.77
C VAL A 20 2.34 6.18 3.27
N GLY A 21 1.29 6.71 3.87
CA GLY A 21 1.10 6.68 5.30
C GLY A 21 -0.27 7.21 5.73
N LEU A 22 -0.47 7.35 7.04
CA LEU A 22 -1.74 7.83 7.57
C LEU A 22 -1.92 9.33 7.30
N SER A 23 -3.14 9.71 6.95
CA SER A 23 -3.60 11.09 6.98
C SER A 23 -3.43 11.69 8.38
N PRO A 24 -3.35 13.04 8.49
CA PRO A 24 -3.45 13.72 9.78
C PRO A 24 -4.64 13.26 10.62
N GLU A 25 -4.52 13.44 11.94
CA GLU A 25 -5.60 13.11 12.85
C GLU A 25 -6.81 14.02 12.64
N ASP A 26 -7.99 13.41 12.64
CA ASP A 26 -9.26 14.11 12.64
C ASP A 26 -10.07 13.62 13.86
N PRO A 27 -10.22 14.45 14.90
CA PRO A 27 -10.91 14.08 16.13
C PRO A 27 -12.30 13.50 15.84
N GLY A 28 -12.57 12.30 16.36
CA GLY A 28 -13.87 11.63 16.20
C GLY A 28 -13.98 10.71 14.99
N LYS A 29 -12.93 10.56 14.17
CA LYS A 29 -12.87 9.51 13.14
C LYS A 29 -12.17 8.26 13.65
N THR A 30 -12.75 7.09 13.33
CA THR A 30 -12.19 5.75 13.63
C THR A 30 -11.40 5.16 12.46
N ARG A 31 -11.30 5.90 11.36
CA ARG A 31 -10.56 5.51 10.15
C ARG A 31 -9.81 6.72 9.60
N TYR A 32 -8.62 6.44 9.09
CA TYR A 32 -7.71 7.46 8.56
C TYR A 32 -7.34 7.08 7.14
N ALA A 33 -7.36 8.04 6.23
CA ALA A 33 -7.03 7.75 4.84
C ALA A 33 -5.55 7.37 4.72
N ILE A 34 -5.23 6.40 3.86
CA ILE A 34 -3.83 6.17 3.48
C ILE A 34 -3.50 7.12 2.34
N LEU A 35 -2.64 8.09 2.62
CA LEU A 35 -2.29 9.17 1.70
C LEU A 35 -0.83 9.06 1.26
N SER A 36 -0.54 9.57 0.07
CA SER A 36 0.82 9.78 -0.41
C SER A 36 1.43 11.06 0.16
N ALA A 37 2.69 11.00 0.58
CA ALA A 37 3.48 12.14 1.01
C ALA A 37 3.76 13.03 -0.20
N PRO A 38 3.51 14.34 -0.13
CA PRO A 38 3.98 15.26 -1.15
C PRO A 38 5.51 15.18 -1.27
N LYS A 39 6.06 15.13 -2.49
CA LYS A 39 7.52 15.30 -2.71
C LYS A 39 8.01 16.68 -2.23
N ASN A 40 7.13 17.68 -2.25
CA ASN A 40 7.41 19.07 -1.89
C ASN A 40 6.48 19.51 -0.76
N ILE A 41 7.02 20.16 0.27
CA ILE A 41 6.49 20.37 1.64
C ILE A 41 5.13 21.10 1.76
N HIS A 42 4.42 21.39 0.66
CA HIS A 42 3.17 22.17 0.65
C HIS A 42 1.86 21.34 0.70
N GLY A 43 1.92 20.02 0.96
CA GLY A 43 0.71 19.19 1.12
C GLY A 43 0.50 18.69 2.56
N PRO A 44 -0.62 17.97 2.82
CA PRO A 44 -0.92 17.47 4.16
C PRO A 44 0.24 16.59 4.64
N GLN A 45 0.81 16.95 5.78
CA GLN A 45 1.88 16.19 6.40
C GLN A 45 1.33 14.83 6.84
N LEU A 46 1.94 13.73 6.40
CA LEU A 46 1.55 12.41 6.85
C LEU A 46 1.86 12.28 8.35
N ARG A 47 0.95 11.67 9.09
CA ARG A 47 1.12 11.42 10.53
C ARG A 47 2.16 10.33 10.78
N ALA A 48 2.09 9.24 10.02
CA ALA A 48 2.98 8.10 10.15
C ALA A 48 3.24 7.47 8.79
N VAL A 49 4.51 7.19 8.49
CA VAL A 49 4.97 6.61 7.21
C VAL A 49 5.67 5.27 7.38
N THR A 50 5.88 4.83 8.61
CA THR A 50 6.52 3.56 8.95
C THR A 50 5.47 2.49 9.10
N TRP A 51 5.59 1.44 8.28
CA TRP A 51 4.69 0.30 8.23
C TRP A 51 5.33 -0.91 8.92
N ASN A 52 4.59 -1.59 9.78
CA ASN A 52 4.88 -2.94 10.20
C ASN A 52 4.20 -3.91 9.21
N VAL A 53 5.01 -4.72 8.54
CA VAL A 53 4.56 -5.75 7.61
C VAL A 53 4.67 -7.10 8.32
N GLU A 54 3.53 -7.70 8.61
CA GLU A 54 3.43 -8.97 9.32
C GLU A 54 3.07 -10.07 8.33
N HIS A 55 3.85 -11.16 8.32
CA HIS A 55 3.58 -12.31 7.46
C HIS A 55 2.58 -13.24 8.16
N VAL A 56 1.46 -13.52 7.50
CA VAL A 56 0.38 -14.36 8.04
C VAL A 56 0.49 -15.80 7.52
N GLY A 57 1.00 -15.98 6.30
CA GLY A 57 1.22 -17.28 5.68
C GLY A 57 1.14 -17.20 4.16
N GLY A 58 1.94 -18.00 3.44
CA GLY A 58 2.00 -17.94 1.97
C GLY A 58 2.37 -16.54 1.47
N HIS A 59 1.50 -15.93 0.67
CA HIS A 59 1.64 -14.54 0.19
C HIS A 59 0.74 -13.55 0.95
N LEU A 60 0.19 -13.95 2.10
CA LEU A 60 -0.72 -13.14 2.89
C LEU A 60 0.02 -12.33 3.95
N TYR A 61 -0.29 -11.04 4.00
CA TYR A 61 0.32 -10.10 4.91
C TYR A 61 -0.72 -9.21 5.56
N LYS A 62 -0.40 -8.78 6.77
CA LYS A 62 -1.09 -7.71 7.46
C LYS A 62 -0.21 -6.46 7.41
N LEU A 63 -0.76 -5.37 6.89
CA LEU A 63 -0.09 -4.08 6.78
C LEU A 63 -0.58 -3.18 7.90
N VAL A 64 0.31 -2.81 8.82
CA VAL A 64 -0.04 -2.02 10.00
C VAL A 64 0.75 -0.72 10.01
N VAL A 65 0.08 0.41 10.19
CA VAL A 65 0.71 1.73 10.35
C VAL A 65 0.17 2.36 11.63
N GLU A 66 1.05 2.69 12.56
CA GLU A 66 0.67 3.26 13.88
C GLU A 66 -0.44 2.47 14.60
N GLY A 67 -0.31 1.14 14.62
CA GLY A 67 -1.29 0.23 15.26
C GLY A 67 -2.58 0.01 14.45
N ARG A 68 -2.75 0.69 13.31
CA ARG A 68 -3.93 0.60 12.46
C ARG A 68 -3.70 -0.30 11.28
N VAL A 69 -4.68 -1.17 11.02
CA VAL A 69 -4.62 -2.15 9.93
C VAL A 69 -5.12 -1.50 8.66
N ALA A 70 -4.36 -1.65 7.57
CA ALA A 70 -4.77 -1.19 6.27
C ALA A 70 -5.94 -2.04 5.76
N ALA A 71 -7.03 -1.37 5.38
CA ALA A 71 -8.25 -2.00 4.91
C ALA A 71 -8.80 -1.26 3.69
N SER A 72 -9.45 -1.99 2.79
CA SER A 72 -10.19 -1.40 1.68
C SER A 72 -11.63 -1.08 2.10
N GLU A 73 -12.13 0.07 1.64
CA GLU A 73 -13.53 0.45 1.81
C GLU A 73 -13.93 1.43 0.70
N ASN A 74 -15.04 1.15 0.02
CA ASN A 74 -15.62 2.04 -1.01
C ASN A 74 -14.57 2.49 -2.05
N GLY A 75 -13.74 1.56 -2.54
CA GLY A 75 -12.73 1.82 -3.55
C GLY A 75 -11.47 2.56 -3.06
N LYS A 76 -11.30 2.70 -1.74
CA LYS A 76 -10.20 3.46 -1.12
C LYS A 76 -9.54 2.66 0.00
N VAL A 77 -8.29 3.00 0.31
CA VAL A 77 -7.55 2.38 1.42
C VAL A 77 -7.54 3.30 2.64
N PHE A 78 -7.82 2.70 3.79
CA PHE A 78 -7.83 3.36 5.10
C PHE A 78 -7.03 2.55 6.12
N GLY A 79 -6.42 3.21 7.09
CA GLY A 79 -6.00 2.60 8.35
C GLY A 79 -7.16 2.60 9.33
N ARG A 80 -7.49 1.44 9.91
CA ARG A 80 -8.56 1.27 10.90
C ARG A 80 -8.05 0.71 12.22
N ASP A 81 -8.69 1.14 13.29
CA ASP A 81 -8.54 0.51 14.61
C ASP A 81 -9.23 -0.85 14.60
N GLY A 82 -8.53 -1.91 15.05
CA GLY A 82 -9.16 -3.23 15.29
C GLY A 82 -9.55 -4.06 14.06
N GLY A 83 -8.84 -3.96 12.92
CA GLY A 83 -9.11 -4.78 11.72
C GLY A 83 -8.33 -6.09 11.62
N ASP A 84 -8.78 -6.97 10.73
CA ASP A 84 -8.18 -8.27 10.37
C ASP A 84 -7.94 -8.44 8.86
N GLN A 85 -8.04 -7.36 8.08
CA GLN A 85 -7.85 -7.43 6.64
C GLN A 85 -6.41 -7.85 6.28
N HIS A 86 -6.34 -8.87 5.42
CA HIS A 86 -5.09 -9.38 4.85
C HIS A 86 -4.97 -8.99 3.38
N TRP A 87 -3.73 -8.82 2.93
CA TRP A 87 -3.35 -8.46 1.57
C TRP A 87 -2.44 -9.53 0.97
N THR A 88 -2.64 -9.83 -0.31
CA THR A 88 -1.70 -10.63 -1.09
C THR A 88 -0.60 -9.73 -1.62
N ILE A 89 0.65 -9.97 -1.22
CA ILE A 89 1.80 -9.19 -1.69
C ILE A 89 2.65 -10.06 -2.61
N THR A 90 2.73 -9.65 -3.87
CA THR A 90 3.39 -10.43 -4.94
C THR A 90 4.49 -9.59 -5.57
N GLU A 91 5.72 -10.11 -5.55
CA GLU A 91 6.83 -9.51 -6.30
C GLU A 91 6.55 -9.64 -7.80
N ARG A 92 6.66 -8.53 -8.53
CA ARG A 92 6.50 -8.48 -9.98
C ARG A 92 7.88 -8.43 -10.63
N GLU A 93 8.36 -9.61 -11.02
CA GLU A 93 9.66 -9.79 -11.69
C GLU A 93 9.79 -8.85 -12.91
N GLY A 94 10.95 -8.22 -13.07
CA GLY A 94 11.21 -7.25 -14.14
C GLY A 94 10.61 -5.85 -13.89
N MET A 95 9.73 -5.69 -12.89
CA MET A 95 9.16 -4.40 -12.50
C MET A 95 9.85 -3.79 -11.28
N GLY A 96 10.66 -4.58 -10.55
CA GLY A 96 11.42 -4.12 -9.39
C GLY A 96 10.53 -3.58 -8.28
N GLY A 97 9.46 -4.30 -7.95
CA GLY A 97 8.49 -3.92 -6.93
C GLY A 97 7.38 -4.98 -6.77
N TYR A 98 6.35 -4.63 -6.03
CA TYR A 98 5.30 -5.53 -5.59
C TYR A 98 3.91 -4.97 -5.95
N THR A 99 2.95 -5.85 -6.22
CA THR A 99 1.52 -5.49 -6.11
C THR A 99 1.03 -5.79 -4.70
N ILE A 100 0.05 -5.02 -4.24
CA ILE A 100 -0.64 -5.23 -2.96
C ILE A 100 -2.12 -5.44 -3.30
N GLU A 101 -2.60 -6.68 -3.21
CA GLU A 101 -3.90 -7.11 -3.72
C GLU A 101 -4.83 -7.54 -2.60
N GLU A 102 -6.13 -7.28 -2.77
CA GLU A 102 -7.15 -7.80 -1.88
C GLU A 102 -7.18 -9.34 -1.93
N THR A 103 -7.42 -9.96 -0.79
CA THR A 103 -7.49 -11.41 -0.67
C THR A 103 -8.83 -12.00 -1.12
N HIS A 104 -9.90 -11.22 -1.02
CA HIS A 104 -11.26 -11.66 -1.32
C HIS A 104 -11.76 -11.24 -2.70
N GLN A 105 -11.07 -10.33 -3.38
CA GLN A 105 -11.45 -9.85 -4.70
C GLN A 105 -10.26 -9.89 -5.66
N LEU A 106 -10.29 -10.85 -6.58
CA LEU A 106 -9.21 -11.10 -7.52
C LEU A 106 -8.95 -9.87 -8.40
N GLY A 107 -7.67 -9.51 -8.51
CA GLY A 107 -7.23 -8.42 -9.37
C GLY A 107 -7.62 -7.04 -8.86
N VAL A 108 -8.10 -6.91 -7.62
CA VAL A 108 -8.27 -5.61 -6.95
C VAL A 108 -7.10 -5.37 -6.02
N GLY A 109 -6.53 -4.17 -6.03
CA GLY A 109 -5.38 -3.83 -5.21
C GLY A 109 -5.11 -2.35 -5.10
N TRP A 110 -3.99 -2.03 -4.45
CA TRP A 110 -3.58 -0.67 -4.18
C TRP A 110 -3.12 0.03 -5.45
N VAL A 111 -3.70 1.21 -5.69
CA VAL A 111 -3.32 2.08 -6.81
C VAL A 111 -3.18 3.52 -6.32
N LEU A 112 -2.14 4.20 -6.77
CA LEU A 112 -1.98 5.64 -6.60
C LEU A 112 -1.90 6.30 -7.98
N GLU A 113 -2.98 6.94 -8.39
CA GLU A 113 -3.07 7.63 -9.68
C GLU A 113 -2.50 9.04 -9.65
N ASP A 114 -2.23 9.59 -10.83
CA ASP A 114 -1.89 11.00 -10.99
C ASP A 114 -3.03 11.90 -10.51
N GLY A 115 -2.68 12.87 -9.66
CA GLY A 115 -3.63 13.82 -9.07
C GLY A 115 -4.37 13.29 -7.83
N GLU A 116 -4.38 11.98 -7.61
CA GLU A 116 -4.94 11.38 -6.40
C GLU A 116 -3.95 11.44 -5.24
N LYS A 117 -4.44 11.87 -4.08
CA LYS A 117 -3.62 11.89 -2.84
C LYS A 117 -3.83 10.64 -2.01
N GLN A 118 -4.99 10.00 -2.14
CA GLN A 118 -5.35 8.82 -1.36
C GLN A 118 -5.08 7.56 -2.18
N VAL A 119 -4.54 6.54 -1.52
CA VAL A 119 -4.41 5.22 -2.12
C VAL A 119 -5.80 4.62 -2.36
N LEU A 120 -6.04 4.20 -3.58
CA LEU A 120 -7.28 3.58 -4.03
C LEU A 120 -7.18 2.06 -3.88
N SER A 121 -8.32 1.39 -3.70
CA SER A 121 -8.44 -0.07 -3.85
C SER A 121 -9.34 -0.34 -5.05
N ARG A 122 -8.77 -0.79 -6.16
CA ARG A 122 -9.51 -0.96 -7.43
C ARG A 122 -8.90 -2.04 -8.30
N HIS A 123 -9.58 -2.39 -9.39
CA HIS A 123 -9.05 -3.34 -10.36
C HIS A 123 -7.70 -2.88 -10.91
N LEU A 124 -6.71 -3.76 -10.83
CA LEU A 124 -5.38 -3.60 -11.38
C LEU A 124 -5.43 -3.78 -12.90
N ILE A 125 -4.70 -2.93 -13.60
CA ILE A 125 -4.54 -2.98 -15.04
C ILE A 125 -3.43 -3.98 -15.36
N VAL A 126 -3.79 -5.02 -16.09
CA VAL A 126 -2.84 -6.05 -16.54
C VAL A 126 -2.64 -5.93 -18.04
N GLY A 127 -1.46 -5.47 -18.46
CA GLY A 127 -1.09 -5.34 -19.85
C GLY A 127 -0.72 -6.70 -20.48
N PRO A 128 -1.06 -6.94 -21.76
CA PRO A 128 -0.78 -8.19 -22.44
C PRO A 128 0.72 -8.30 -22.80
N ARG A 129 1.51 -8.88 -21.90
CA ARG A 129 2.93 -9.23 -22.10
C ARG A 129 3.29 -10.47 -21.28
N PHE A 130 4.40 -11.15 -21.61
CA PHE A 130 5.00 -12.18 -20.77
C PHE A 130 6.40 -11.74 -20.28
N PRO A 131 6.62 -11.55 -18.96
CA PRO A 131 5.60 -11.57 -17.90
C PRO A 131 4.59 -10.42 -18.03
N PRO A 132 3.42 -10.50 -17.37
CA PRO A 132 2.39 -9.46 -17.41
C PRO A 132 2.95 -8.10 -16.98
N PHE A 133 2.54 -7.06 -17.71
CA PHE A 133 2.91 -5.69 -17.37
C PHE A 133 1.86 -5.08 -16.44
N PHE A 134 2.32 -4.33 -15.43
CA PHE A 134 1.46 -3.53 -14.56
C PHE A 134 1.90 -2.07 -14.65
N PRO A 135 1.00 -1.09 -14.72
CA PRO A 135 1.38 0.31 -14.66
C PRO A 135 2.17 0.64 -13.38
N PRO A 136 3.15 1.55 -13.41
CA PRO A 136 3.91 1.94 -12.22
C PRO A 136 3.05 2.49 -11.07
N THR A 137 1.83 2.96 -11.35
CA THR A 137 0.85 3.43 -10.35
C THR A 137 0.35 2.32 -9.44
N GLU A 138 0.53 1.06 -9.86
CA GLU A 138 0.09 -0.17 -9.18
C GLU A 138 1.27 -0.95 -8.57
N ILE A 139 2.50 -0.48 -8.79
CA ILE A 139 3.72 -1.10 -8.28
C ILE A 139 4.25 -0.33 -7.07
N TRP A 140 4.59 -1.09 -6.03
CA TRP A 140 5.01 -0.60 -4.73
C TRP A 140 6.37 -1.14 -4.35
N GLU A 141 7.24 -0.28 -3.87
CA GLU A 141 8.54 -0.65 -3.33
C GLU A 141 8.46 -0.68 -1.79
N PHE A 142 9.07 -1.71 -1.20
CA PHE A 142 9.17 -1.89 0.24
C PHE A 142 10.61 -1.63 0.68
N GLU A 143 10.88 -0.39 1.10
CA GLU A 143 12.19 0.02 1.61
C GLU A 143 12.32 -0.40 3.07
N ARG A 144 13.20 -1.36 3.37
CA ARG A 144 13.37 -1.85 4.73
C ARG A 144 13.98 -0.76 5.61
N ILE A 145 13.40 -0.57 6.78
CA ILE A 145 13.98 0.26 7.83
C ILE A 145 14.87 -0.67 8.66
N GLU A 146 16.17 -0.60 8.41
CA GLU A 146 17.17 -1.28 9.23
C GLU A 146 17.25 -0.54 10.58
N ASN A 147 17.20 -1.31 11.67
CA ASN A 147 17.60 -0.84 13.00
C ASN A 147 19.09 -1.09 13.18
#